data_AF-A0A7C4D236-F1
#
_entry.id   AF-A0A7C4D236-F1
#
_cell.length_a   1.000
_cell.length_b   1.000
_cell.length_c   1.000
_cell.angle_alpha   90.00
_cell.angle_beta   90.00
_cell.angle_gamma   90.00
#
_symmetry.space_group_name_H-M   'P 1'
#
loop_
_entity.id
_entity.type
_entity.pdbx_description
1 polymer ?
#
loop_
_entity_poly.entity_id
_entity_poly.type
_entity_poly.pdbx_seq_one_letter_code
_entity_poly.pdbx_strand_id
1 'polypeptide(L)'
;MSTKIKEIKDKYGYSFEQEVIDKLTKIQHTLALVIEKLELIEERLNKIENKEKKTGKYKIVVNQRRDENRTRNIYSLEIMRKQGIIFESDLKIRNKEKFIEDMRSNGIIVIEGTKERVLVTKEFLDNFISILRECKDIEKVEEKLNEKQLRLYRLLRDSGLLIYNTKTGWILLSPKT
;
A
#
# COMPACT_ATOMS: atom_id res chain seq x y z
N MET A 1 5.98 -39.33 5.54
CA MET A 1 5.96 -38.54 4.28
C MET A 1 6.29 -39.35 3.02
N SER A 2 6.91 -40.54 3.11
CA SER A 2 7.37 -41.32 1.94
C SER A 2 6.28 -42.01 1.09
N THR A 3 5.06 -42.16 1.63
CA THR A 3 4.00 -42.98 1.00
C THR A 3 3.27 -42.28 -0.14
N LYS A 4 2.96 -40.97 0.00
CA LYS A 4 2.30 -40.18 -1.05
C LYS A 4 3.17 -39.96 -2.29
N ILE A 5 4.49 -39.93 -2.10
CA ILE A 5 5.45 -39.76 -3.21
C ILE A 5 5.48 -41.03 -4.06
N LYS A 6 5.41 -42.22 -3.45
CA LYS A 6 5.29 -43.50 -4.18
C LYS A 6 4.01 -43.60 -5.01
N GLU A 7 2.86 -43.21 -4.45
CA GLU A 7 1.57 -43.27 -5.17
C GLU A 7 1.52 -42.32 -6.38
N ILE A 8 2.17 -41.16 -6.31
CA ILE A 8 2.25 -40.22 -7.44
C ILE A 8 3.14 -40.78 -8.54
N LYS A 9 4.24 -41.46 -8.17
CA LYS A 9 5.23 -42.04 -9.08
C LYS A 9 4.65 -43.16 -9.96
N ASP A 10 3.80 -44.00 -9.37
CA ASP A 10 3.12 -45.09 -10.09
C ASP A 10 1.97 -44.56 -10.99
N LYS A 11 1.37 -43.41 -10.65
CA LYS A 11 0.20 -42.86 -11.36
C LYS A 11 0.52 -41.95 -12.54
N TYR A 12 1.63 -41.21 -12.50
CA TYR A 12 1.97 -40.18 -13.51
C TYR A 12 3.31 -40.43 -14.22
N GLY A 13 4.05 -41.46 -13.82
CA GLY A 13 5.31 -41.85 -14.42
C GLY A 13 6.46 -40.84 -14.23
N TYR A 14 7.68 -41.29 -14.51
CA TYR A 14 8.91 -40.50 -14.38
C TYR A 14 8.87 -39.15 -15.15
N SER A 15 8.05 -39.03 -16.20
CA SER A 15 7.96 -37.82 -17.02
C SER A 15 7.34 -36.62 -16.29
N PHE A 16 6.36 -36.85 -15.41
CA PHE A 16 5.72 -35.78 -14.65
C PHE A 16 6.62 -35.28 -13.53
N GLU A 17 7.35 -36.19 -12.87
CA GLU A 17 8.36 -35.82 -11.86
C GLU A 17 9.45 -34.94 -12.46
N GLN A 18 9.95 -35.28 -13.66
CA GLN A 18 10.96 -34.48 -14.35
C GLN A 18 10.44 -33.09 -14.73
N GLU A 19 9.20 -32.97 -15.21
CA GLU A 19 8.62 -31.66 -15.54
C GLU A 19 8.44 -30.77 -14.29
N VAL A 20 8.06 -31.35 -13.16
CA VAL A 20 7.95 -30.64 -11.88
C VAL A 20 9.32 -30.23 -11.37
N ILE A 21 10.32 -31.10 -11.48
CA ILE A 21 11.72 -30.80 -11.13
C ILE A 21 12.24 -29.65 -11.99
N ASP A 22 12.03 -29.67 -13.32
CA ASP A 22 12.47 -28.62 -14.23
C ASP A 22 11.83 -27.26 -13.91
N LYS A 23 10.53 -27.24 -13.58
CA LYS A 23 9.85 -26.01 -13.16
C LYS A 23 10.38 -25.50 -11.82
N LEU A 24 10.63 -26.39 -10.86
CA LEU A 24 11.24 -26.04 -9.57
C LEU A 24 12.65 -25.47 -9.75
N THR A 25 13.47 -26.07 -10.60
CA THR A 25 14.82 -25.59 -10.89
C THR A 25 14.80 -24.21 -11.54
N LYS A 26 13.85 -23.94 -12.46
CA LYS A 26 13.67 -22.60 -13.06
C LYS A 26 13.24 -21.55 -12.03
N ILE A 27 12.35 -21.92 -11.11
CA ILE A 27 11.93 -21.03 -10.01
C ILE A 27 13.11 -20.74 -9.08
N GLN A 28 13.86 -21.77 -8.68
CA GLN A 28 15.05 -21.62 -7.84
C GLN A 28 16.10 -20.71 -8.49
N HIS A 29 16.36 -20.87 -9.78
CA HIS A 29 17.27 -20.00 -10.53
C HIS A 29 16.77 -18.55 -10.59
N THR A 30 15.47 -18.36 -10.80
CA THR A 30 14.88 -17.02 -10.86
C THR A 30 14.90 -16.35 -9.48
N LEU A 31 14.65 -17.09 -8.40
CA LEU A 31 14.77 -16.60 -7.04
C LEU A 31 16.21 -16.21 -6.71
N ALA A 32 17.20 -17.01 -7.11
CA ALA A 32 18.61 -16.68 -6.93
C ALA A 32 18.97 -15.35 -7.61
N LEU A 33 18.53 -15.15 -8.85
CA LEU A 33 18.74 -13.89 -9.58
C LEU A 33 18.03 -12.69 -8.94
N VAL A 34 16.84 -12.90 -8.36
CA VAL A 34 16.12 -11.84 -7.65
C VAL A 34 16.84 -11.47 -6.35
N ILE A 35 17.33 -12.46 -5.60
CA ILE A 35 18.10 -12.25 -4.37
C ILE A 35 19.39 -11.49 -4.67
N GLU A 36 20.15 -11.90 -5.68
CA GLU A 36 21.39 -11.21 -6.09
C GLU A 36 21.13 -9.75 -6.50
N LYS A 37 20.02 -9.51 -7.21
CA LYS A 37 19.61 -8.13 -7.56
C LYS A 37 19.20 -7.32 -6.34
N LEU A 38 18.54 -7.93 -5.35
CA LEU A 38 18.19 -7.27 -4.09
C LEU A 38 19.43 -6.93 -3.28
N GLU A 39 20.39 -7.85 -3.15
CA GLU A 39 21.67 -7.61 -2.46
C GLU A 39 22.46 -6.47 -3.12
N LEU A 40 22.49 -6.42 -4.46
CA LEU A 40 23.14 -5.32 -5.19
C LEU A 40 22.44 -3.96 -4.96
N ILE A 41 21.10 -3.97 -4.83
CA ILE A 41 20.33 -2.77 -4.52
C ILE A 41 20.59 -2.34 -3.08
N GLU A 42 20.60 -3.25 -2.12
CA GLU A 42 20.92 -2.98 -0.72
C GLU A 42 22.35 -2.45 -0.57
N GLU A 43 23.33 -3.00 -1.28
CA GLU A 43 24.71 -2.51 -1.25
C GLU A 43 24.81 -1.09 -1.84
N ARG A 44 24.06 -0.80 -2.91
CA ARG A 44 23.98 0.56 -3.48
C ARG A 44 23.30 1.54 -2.53
N LEU A 45 22.25 1.12 -1.83
CA LEU A 45 21.55 1.93 -0.84
C LEU A 45 22.45 2.22 0.38
N ASN A 46 23.15 1.21 0.89
CA ASN A 46 24.11 1.37 1.99
C ASN A 46 25.29 2.28 1.61
N LYS A 47 25.77 2.24 0.35
CA LYS A 47 26.80 3.17 -0.15
C LYS A 47 26.30 4.61 -0.27
N ILE A 48 24.99 4.82 -0.47
CA ILE A 48 24.36 6.15 -0.47
C ILE A 48 24.20 6.62 0.99
N GLU A 49 23.71 5.76 1.88
CA GLU A 49 23.49 6.09 3.30
C GLU A 49 24.81 6.37 4.07
N ASN A 50 25.88 5.63 3.77
CA ASN A 50 27.19 5.84 4.41
C ASN A 50 27.96 7.06 3.87
N LYS A 51 27.53 7.68 2.77
CA LYS A 51 28.05 9.00 2.34
C LYS A 51 27.40 10.16 3.10
N GLU A 52 26.24 9.95 3.73
CA GLU A 52 25.54 10.97 4.53
C GLU A 52 25.99 11.01 6.00
N LYS A 53 26.70 9.99 6.50
CA LYS A 53 27.14 9.91 7.92
C LYS A 53 28.45 10.64 8.25
N LYS A 54 29.13 11.28 7.29
CA LYS A 54 30.41 12.00 7.54
C LYS A 54 30.38 13.54 7.50
N THR A 55 29.23 14.17 7.34
CA THR A 55 29.12 15.64 7.52
C THR A 55 28.11 15.96 8.62
N GLY A 56 28.60 15.84 9.85
CA GLY A 56 27.88 16.27 11.03
C GLY A 56 27.69 17.79 11.06
N LYS A 57 26.56 18.18 11.66
CA LYS A 57 26.24 19.49 12.23
C LYS A 57 26.02 20.65 11.24
N TYR A 58 24.73 20.90 11.03
CA TYR A 58 24.05 22.19 10.90
C TYR A 58 24.58 23.26 9.91
N LYS A 59 23.61 23.73 9.12
CA LYS A 59 23.59 24.92 8.24
C LYS A 59 24.49 24.85 7.01
N ILE A 60 23.96 24.45 5.85
CA ILE A 60 24.33 25.11 4.57
C ILE A 60 23.14 25.16 3.61
N VAL A 61 22.74 26.40 3.34
CA VAL A 61 22.34 27.00 2.05
C VAL A 61 22.03 26.03 0.92
N VAL A 62 20.74 26.02 0.59
CA VAL A 62 20.15 25.45 -0.62
C VAL A 62 20.86 26.04 -1.84
N ASN A 63 21.64 25.20 -2.51
CA ASN A 63 21.99 25.39 -3.90
C ASN A 63 21.84 24.03 -4.60
N GLN A 64 20.65 23.80 -5.19
CA GLN A 64 20.47 23.36 -6.58
C GLN A 64 19.08 22.73 -6.78
N ARG A 65 18.32 23.40 -7.65
CA ARG A 65 16.89 23.27 -7.93
C ARG A 65 16.48 21.97 -8.66
N ARG A 66 17.15 20.83 -8.44
CA ARG A 66 16.82 19.55 -9.12
C ARG A 66 16.57 18.34 -8.21
N ASP A 67 17.07 18.31 -6.98
CA ASP A 67 16.90 17.13 -6.11
C ASP A 67 15.74 17.21 -5.10
N GLU A 68 15.14 18.39 -4.89
CA GLU A 68 14.05 18.56 -3.91
C GLU A 68 12.77 17.77 -4.23
N ASN A 69 12.51 17.44 -5.51
CA ASN A 69 11.29 16.70 -5.89
C ASN A 69 11.38 15.21 -5.56
N ARG A 70 12.56 14.60 -5.60
CA ARG A 70 12.71 13.16 -5.30
C ARG A 70 12.67 12.88 -3.80
N THR A 71 13.32 13.72 -3.00
CA THR A 71 13.34 13.55 -1.54
C THR A 71 11.98 13.82 -0.91
N ARG A 72 11.17 14.76 -1.46
CA ARG A 72 9.77 14.94 -1.03
C ARG A 72 8.89 13.76 -1.41
N ASN A 73 9.05 13.16 -2.59
CA ASN A 73 8.25 12.01 -3.01
C ASN A 73 8.45 10.78 -2.13
N ILE A 74 9.68 10.51 -1.70
CA ILE A 74 9.99 9.37 -0.82
C ILE A 74 9.37 9.59 0.56
N TYR A 75 9.54 10.77 1.16
CA TYR A 75 8.92 11.10 2.45
C TYR A 75 7.39 11.01 2.40
N SER A 76 6.78 11.43 1.30
CA SER A 76 5.33 11.47 1.14
C SER A 76 4.69 10.08 1.05
N LEU A 77 5.28 9.17 0.25
CA LEU A 77 4.83 7.78 0.15
C LEU A 77 5.14 6.99 1.42
N GLU A 78 6.26 7.27 2.08
CA GLU A 78 6.61 6.61 3.33
C GLU A 78 5.68 7.04 4.48
N ILE A 79 5.31 8.33 4.54
CA ILE A 79 4.27 8.83 5.45
C ILE A 79 2.93 8.16 5.13
N MET A 80 2.56 8.04 3.86
CA MET A 80 1.35 7.33 3.44
C MET A 80 1.34 5.87 3.89
N ARG A 81 2.44 5.14 3.70
CA ARG A 81 2.60 3.75 4.15
C ARG A 81 2.49 3.62 5.67
N LYS A 82 3.01 4.59 6.42
CA LYS A 82 2.92 4.60 7.89
C LYS A 82 1.54 5.00 8.41
N GLN A 83 0.86 5.94 7.74
CA GLN A 83 -0.39 6.53 8.23
C GLN A 83 -1.65 5.88 7.67
N GLY A 84 -1.58 5.23 6.50
CA GLY A 84 -2.69 4.54 5.81
C GLY A 84 -3.73 5.46 5.16
N ILE A 85 -3.87 6.69 5.66
CA ILE A 85 -4.87 7.67 5.22
C ILE A 85 -4.37 9.10 5.48
N ILE A 86 -4.64 9.99 4.53
CA ILE A 86 -4.40 11.44 4.65
C ILE A 86 -5.59 12.20 4.07
N PHE A 87 -6.09 13.16 4.85
CA PHE A 87 -7.13 14.10 4.43
C PHE A 87 -6.50 15.31 3.75
N GLU A 88 -7.11 15.83 2.68
CA GLU A 88 -6.60 16.99 1.95
C GLU A 88 -6.48 18.23 2.85
N SER A 89 -7.32 18.39 3.88
CA SER A 89 -7.19 19.46 4.86
C SER A 89 -5.90 19.40 5.65
N ASP A 90 -5.37 18.19 5.90
CA ASP A 90 -4.20 17.96 6.74
C ASP A 90 -2.89 18.19 5.96
N LEU A 91 -2.99 18.28 4.63
CA LEU A 91 -1.87 18.55 3.74
C LEU A 91 -1.39 20.01 3.87
N LYS A 92 -0.23 20.18 4.50
CA LYS A 92 0.50 21.47 4.61
C LYS A 92 1.42 21.71 3.41
N ILE A 93 0.91 21.55 2.19
CA ILE A 93 1.67 21.74 0.95
C ILE A 93 0.99 22.76 0.03
N ARG A 94 1.82 23.53 -0.70
CA ARG A 94 1.34 24.63 -1.55
C ARG A 94 0.58 24.14 -2.79
N ASN A 95 1.02 23.04 -3.40
CA ASN A 95 0.38 22.47 -4.58
C ASN A 95 -0.21 21.10 -4.25
N LYS A 96 -1.43 21.10 -3.72
CA LYS A 96 -2.18 19.89 -3.36
C LYS A 96 -2.54 19.07 -4.59
N GLU A 97 -2.90 19.73 -5.69
CA GLU A 97 -3.32 19.06 -6.92
C GLU A 97 -2.23 18.17 -7.50
N LYS A 98 -1.02 18.70 -7.65
CA LYS A 98 0.12 17.93 -8.15
C LYS A 98 0.44 16.75 -7.23
N PHE A 99 0.36 16.95 -5.92
CA PHE A 99 0.61 15.89 -4.96
C PHE A 99 -0.42 14.77 -5.04
N ILE A 100 -1.70 15.11 -5.19
CA ILE A 100 -2.77 14.12 -5.33
C ILE A 100 -2.59 13.31 -6.61
N GLU A 101 -2.25 13.96 -7.72
CA GLU A 101 -1.99 13.30 -9.00
C GLU A 101 -0.75 12.39 -8.94
N ASP A 102 0.31 12.84 -8.27
CA ASP A 102 1.50 12.02 -8.01
C ASP A 102 1.13 10.80 -7.16
N MET A 103 0.31 10.94 -6.11
CA MET A 103 -0.13 9.81 -5.28
C MET A 103 -1.04 8.83 -6.04
N ARG A 104 -1.96 9.33 -6.85
CA ARG A 104 -2.81 8.53 -7.74
C ARG A 104 -1.97 7.69 -8.70
N SER A 105 -0.95 8.30 -9.32
CA SER A 105 0.01 7.63 -10.19
C SER A 105 0.83 6.53 -9.48
N ASN A 106 1.01 6.66 -8.17
CA ASN A 106 1.69 5.67 -7.32
C ASN A 106 0.74 4.60 -6.73
N GLY A 107 -0.51 4.52 -7.20
CA GLY A 107 -1.46 3.50 -6.78
C GLY A 107 -2.18 3.77 -5.46
N ILE A 108 -2.13 5.01 -4.97
CA ILE A 108 -2.94 5.45 -3.82
C ILE A 108 -4.37 5.71 -4.28
N ILE A 109 -5.34 5.24 -3.50
CA ILE A 109 -6.76 5.45 -3.79
C ILE A 109 -7.13 6.86 -3.36
N VAL A 110 -7.66 7.66 -4.28
CA VAL A 110 -8.17 8.99 -3.99
C VAL A 110 -9.69 8.93 -3.99
N ILE A 111 -10.29 9.33 -2.88
CA ILE A 111 -11.73 9.42 -2.66
C ILE A 111 -12.12 10.89 -2.74
N GLU A 112 -12.94 11.21 -3.74
CA GLU A 112 -13.52 12.53 -3.96
C GLU A 112 -14.75 12.70 -3.04
N GLY A 113 -14.56 13.26 -1.85
CA GLY A 113 -15.65 13.60 -0.92
C GLY A 113 -16.28 14.96 -1.21
N THR A 114 -17.41 15.26 -0.56
CA THR A 114 -18.12 16.55 -0.75
C THR A 114 -17.36 17.75 -0.18
N LYS A 115 -16.61 17.55 0.89
CA LYS A 115 -15.87 18.63 1.60
C LYS A 115 -14.38 18.66 1.25
N GLU A 116 -13.80 17.50 1.03
CA GLU A 116 -12.37 17.34 0.78
C GLU A 116 -12.07 16.00 0.11
N ARG A 117 -10.90 15.92 -0.55
CA ARG A 117 -10.36 14.66 -1.05
C ARG A 117 -9.63 13.91 0.04
N VAL A 118 -9.71 12.59 -0.01
CA VAL A 118 -9.00 11.73 0.92
C VAL A 118 -8.19 10.72 0.17
N LEU A 119 -6.92 10.64 0.53
CA LEU A 119 -6.00 9.69 -0.03
C LEU A 119 -5.87 8.52 0.95
N VAL A 120 -6.08 7.31 0.46
CA VAL A 120 -6.19 6.09 1.29
C VAL A 120 -5.34 4.99 0.66
N THR A 121 -4.57 4.27 1.48
CA THR A 121 -3.91 3.05 1.01
C THR A 121 -4.91 1.91 0.90
N LYS A 122 -4.62 0.95 0.03
CA LYS A 122 -5.48 -0.22 -0.13
C LYS A 122 -5.62 -0.99 1.19
N GLU A 123 -4.54 -1.17 1.94
CA GLU A 123 -4.58 -1.91 3.21
C GLU A 123 -5.48 -1.22 4.25
N PHE A 124 -5.43 0.12 4.32
CA PHE A 124 -6.29 0.87 5.24
C PHE A 124 -7.76 0.74 4.84
N LEU A 125 -8.07 0.87 3.55
CA LEU A 125 -9.44 0.78 3.05
C LEU A 125 -10.02 -0.63 3.25
N ASP A 126 -9.23 -1.68 2.99
CA ASP A 126 -9.64 -3.07 3.20
C ASP A 126 -9.92 -3.34 4.69
N ASN A 127 -9.06 -2.85 5.59
CA ASN A 127 -9.28 -2.95 7.03
C ASN A 127 -10.57 -2.23 7.46
N PHE A 128 -10.76 -1.00 6.98
CA PHE A 128 -11.97 -0.21 7.25
C PHE A 128 -13.24 -0.95 6.81
N ILE A 129 -13.27 -1.48 5.59
CA ILE A 129 -14.42 -2.24 5.05
C ILE A 129 -14.63 -3.53 5.86
N SER A 130 -13.58 -4.21 6.30
CA SER A 130 -13.70 -5.41 7.14
C SER A 130 -14.44 -5.10 8.45
N ILE A 131 -14.05 -4.03 9.15
CA ILE A 131 -14.71 -3.61 10.40
C ILE A 131 -16.19 -3.30 10.15
N LEU A 132 -16.50 -2.59 9.07
CA LEU A 132 -17.88 -2.29 8.70
C LEU A 132 -18.69 -3.57 8.47
N ARG A 133 -18.14 -4.55 7.74
CA ARG A 133 -18.82 -5.82 7.46
C ARG A 133 -19.08 -6.65 8.71
N GLU A 134 -18.17 -6.63 9.67
CA GLU A 134 -18.33 -7.32 10.95
C GLU A 134 -19.37 -6.63 11.86
N CYS A 135 -19.64 -5.34 11.64
CA CYS A 135 -20.61 -4.61 12.43
C CYS A 135 -22.04 -4.74 11.87
N LYS A 136 -22.82 -5.62 12.51
CA LYS A 136 -24.25 -5.79 12.21
C LYS A 136 -25.13 -4.68 12.78
N ASP A 137 -24.66 -4.01 13.83
CA ASP A 137 -25.37 -2.93 14.51
C ASP A 137 -24.87 -1.58 14.01
N ILE A 138 -25.71 -0.88 13.25
CA ILE A 138 -25.37 0.40 12.60
C ILE A 138 -25.07 1.48 13.65
N GLU A 139 -25.80 1.48 14.77
CA GLU A 139 -25.68 2.51 15.79
C GLU A 139 -24.34 2.40 16.54
N LYS A 140 -23.75 1.21 16.57
CA LYS A 140 -22.47 0.92 17.24
C LYS A 140 -21.27 0.88 16.31
N VAL A 141 -21.45 1.19 15.02
CA VAL A 141 -20.32 1.23 14.08
C VAL A 141 -19.25 2.23 14.52
N GLU A 142 -19.65 3.42 14.98
CA GLU A 142 -18.69 4.48 15.35
C GLU A 142 -17.77 4.06 16.51
N GLU A 143 -18.26 3.23 17.43
CA GLU A 143 -17.49 2.74 18.59
C GLU A 143 -16.37 1.76 18.21
N LYS A 144 -16.48 1.11 17.04
CA LYS A 144 -15.49 0.13 16.56
C LYS A 144 -14.39 0.73 15.69
N LEU A 145 -14.54 1.99 15.30
CA LEU A 145 -13.61 2.66 14.39
C LEU A 145 -12.59 3.47 15.20
N ASN A 146 -11.33 3.43 14.79
CA ASN A 146 -10.34 4.37 15.31
C ASN A 146 -10.63 5.79 14.81
N GLU A 147 -9.98 6.81 15.39
CA GLU A 147 -10.22 8.22 15.08
C GLU A 147 -10.16 8.53 13.57
N LYS A 148 -9.17 7.99 12.86
CA LYS A 148 -9.00 8.20 11.42
C LYS A 148 -10.09 7.50 10.60
N GLN A 149 -10.44 6.27 10.97
CA GLN A 149 -11.51 5.50 10.35
C GLN A 149 -12.88 6.14 10.59
N LEU A 150 -13.11 6.69 11.78
CA LEU A 150 -14.34 7.41 12.13
C LEU A 150 -14.46 8.69 11.29
N ARG A 151 -13.36 9.43 11.10
CA ARG A 151 -13.33 10.59 10.23
C ARG A 151 -13.62 10.23 8.77
N LEU A 152 -13.05 9.14 8.26
CA LEU A 152 -13.36 8.62 6.92
C LEU A 152 -14.83 8.20 6.81
N TYR A 153 -15.35 7.46 7.80
CA TYR A 153 -16.74 7.00 7.85
C TYR A 153 -17.72 8.18 7.74
N ARG A 154 -17.52 9.22 8.55
CA ARG A 154 -18.36 10.43 8.53
C ARG A 154 -18.28 11.15 7.19
N LEU A 155 -17.08 11.31 6.63
CA LEU A 155 -16.92 11.94 5.31
C LEU A 155 -17.65 11.15 4.21
N LEU A 156 -17.52 9.83 4.19
CA LEU A 156 -18.17 8.99 3.20
C LEU A 156 -19.70 8.98 3.34
N ARG A 157 -20.22 8.99 4.57
CA ARG A 157 -21.65 9.12 4.87
C ARG A 157 -22.19 10.48 4.43
N ASP A 158 -21.52 11.57 4.82
CA ASP A 158 -21.87 12.93 4.42
C ASP A 158 -21.84 13.11 2.89
N SER A 159 -20.94 12.38 2.22
CA SER A 159 -20.79 12.43 0.75
C SER A 159 -21.74 11.49 0.02
N GLY A 160 -22.56 10.70 0.73
CA GLY A 160 -23.42 9.68 0.15
C GLY A 160 -22.66 8.52 -0.52
N LEU A 161 -21.34 8.41 -0.30
CA LEU A 161 -20.48 7.38 -0.87
C LEU A 161 -20.54 6.07 -0.07
N LEU A 162 -20.97 6.12 1.19
CA LEU A 162 -21.16 4.95 2.02
C LEU A 162 -22.63 4.82 2.44
N ILE A 163 -23.27 3.75 1.97
CA ILE A 163 -24.69 3.48 2.21
C ILE A 163 -24.82 2.12 2.89
N TYR A 164 -25.67 2.04 3.92
CA TYR A 164 -26.05 0.75 4.49
C TYR A 164 -27.29 0.21 3.78
N ASN A 165 -27.21 -1.02 3.30
CA ASN A 165 -28.33 -1.76 2.73
C ASN A 165 -28.66 -2.95 3.63
N THR A 166 -29.93 -3.13 3.98
CA THR A 166 -30.37 -4.20 4.89
C THR A 166 -30.15 -5.61 4.34
N LYS A 167 -30.06 -5.78 3.01
CA LYS A 167 -29.84 -7.07 2.35
C LYS A 167 -28.36 -7.35 2.10
N THR A 168 -27.58 -6.34 1.70
CA THR A 168 -26.18 -6.51 1.25
C THR A 168 -25.15 -5.93 2.22
N GLY A 169 -25.57 -5.30 3.31
CA GLY A 169 -24.69 -4.64 4.28
C GLY A 169 -24.16 -3.29 3.76
N TRP A 170 -22.99 -2.90 4.25
CA TRP A 170 -22.33 -1.66 3.84
C TRP A 170 -21.87 -1.71 2.39
N ILE A 171 -22.31 -0.72 1.61
CA ILE A 171 -21.95 -0.52 0.21
C ILE A 171 -21.14 0.76 0.11
N LEU A 172 -19.91 0.64 -0.38
CA LEU A 172 -19.12 1.78 -0.83
C LEU A 172 -19.42 2.01 -2.32
N LEU A 173 -20.06 3.13 -2.63
CA LEU A 173 -20.23 3.56 -4.02
C LEU A 173 -18.85 3.97 -4.55
N SER A 174 -18.48 3.43 -5.71
CA SER A 174 -17.20 3.76 -6.34
C SER A 174 -17.10 5.28 -6.49
N PRO A 175 -16.07 5.93 -5.92
CA PRO A 175 -15.79 7.32 -6.21
C PRO A 175 -15.63 7.44 -7.73
N LYS A 176 -16.21 8.48 -8.34
CA LYS A 176 -15.91 8.79 -9.74
C LYS A 176 -14.39 8.97 -9.84
N THR A 177 -13.77 8.15 -10.69
CA THR A 177 -12.33 8.12 -10.95
C THR A 177 -11.93 9.30 -11.82
#